data_AF-A0A4U7DSU4-F1
#
_entry.id   AF-A0A4U7DSU4-F1
#
_cell.length_a   1.000
_cell.length_b   1.000
_cell.length_c   1.000
_cell.angle_alpha   90.00
_cell.angle_beta   90.00
_cell.angle_gamma   90.00
#
_symmetry.space_group_name_H-M   'P 1'
#
loop_
_entity.id
_entity.type
_entity.pdbx_description
1 polymer ?
#
loop_
_entity_poly.entity_id
_entity_poly.type
_entity_poly.pdbx_seq_one_letter_code
_entity_poly.pdbx_strand_id
1 'polypeptide(L)'
;MSDIDRSLRIRAFLQKWSGVLLALLLILAAVGGWWSYQVHATQEIEREQVTVEQWSESTAYEHSAVITNDSLVFNEGERVRDRPVYYVNLSRELDVTYVYEHTAETGS
;
A
#
# COMPACT_ATOMS: atom_id res chain seq x y z
N MET A 1 -49.43 21.96 47.93
CA MET A 1 -50.31 22.44 46.85
C MET A 1 -49.55 23.01 45.65
N SER A 2 -48.22 23.07 45.65
CA SER A 2 -47.42 23.67 44.56
C SER A 2 -47.14 22.75 43.36
N ASP A 3 -47.00 21.45 43.57
CA ASP A 3 -46.57 20.53 42.50
C ASP A 3 -47.67 20.23 41.48
N ILE A 4 -48.93 20.15 41.95
CA ILE A 4 -50.09 19.91 41.09
C ILE A 4 -50.27 21.10 40.12
N ASP A 5 -50.21 22.33 40.63
CA ASP A 5 -50.29 23.55 39.80
C ASP A 5 -49.14 23.67 38.79
N ARG A 6 -47.93 23.27 39.20
CA ARG A 6 -46.75 23.29 38.31
C ARG A 6 -46.91 22.28 37.17
N SER A 7 -47.36 21.07 37.46
CA SER A 7 -47.57 20.02 36.45
C SER A 7 -48.66 20.40 35.44
N LEU A 8 -49.77 20.98 35.91
CA LEU A 8 -50.87 21.46 35.06
C LEU A 8 -50.43 22.62 34.16
N ARG A 9 -49.65 23.57 34.69
CA ARG A 9 -49.09 24.68 33.91
C ARG A 9 -48.12 24.21 32.83
N ILE A 10 -47.22 23.28 33.16
CA ILE A 10 -46.27 22.70 32.19
C ILE A 10 -47.04 21.99 31.08
N ARG A 11 -48.06 21.20 31.43
CA ARG A 11 -48.86 20.44 30.46
C ARG A 11 -49.67 21.36 29.55
N ALA A 12 -50.30 22.39 30.10
CA ALA A 12 -51.02 23.39 29.33
C ALA A 12 -50.09 24.18 28.38
N PHE A 13 -48.88 24.51 28.84
CA PHE A 13 -47.87 25.16 28.03
C PHE A 13 -47.39 24.27 26.88
N LEU A 14 -47.07 23.00 27.17
CA LEU A 14 -46.67 22.01 26.16
C LEU A 14 -47.76 21.77 25.13
N GLN A 15 -49.03 21.69 25.56
CA GLN A 15 -50.13 21.45 24.64
C GLN A 15 -50.33 22.65 23.70
N LYS A 16 -50.28 23.87 24.24
CA LYS A 16 -50.42 25.12 23.47
C LYS A 16 -49.26 25.36 22.50
N TRP A 17 -48.03 25.01 22.89
CA TRP A 17 -46.81 25.26 22.09
C TRP A 17 -46.24 24.00 21.44
N SER A 18 -46.97 22.89 21.45
CA SER A 18 -46.52 21.58 20.95
C SER A 18 -45.96 21.66 19.52
N GLY A 19 -46.66 22.34 18.61
CA GLY A 19 -46.21 22.52 17.22
C GLY A 19 -44.90 23.31 17.12
N VAL A 20 -44.73 24.36 17.92
CA VAL A 20 -43.50 25.19 17.93
C VAL A 20 -42.33 24.41 18.53
N LEU A 21 -42.57 23.65 19.60
CA LEU A 21 -41.56 22.79 20.22
C LEU A 21 -41.11 21.68 19.26
N LEU A 22 -42.06 21.06 18.54
CA LEU A 22 -41.75 20.07 17.51
C LEU A 22 -40.94 20.70 16.37
N ALA A 23 -41.33 21.87 15.87
CA ALA A 23 -40.57 22.57 14.85
C ALA A 23 -39.14 22.89 15.31
N LEU A 24 -38.97 23.37 16.54
CA LEU A 24 -37.66 23.63 17.13
C LEU A 24 -36.81 22.36 17.21
N LEU A 25 -37.39 21.24 17.66
CA LEU A 25 -36.70 19.97 17.76
C LEU A 25 -36.28 19.44 16.39
N LEU A 26 -37.14 19.58 15.37
CA LEU A 26 -36.81 19.22 13.99
C LEU A 26 -35.65 20.07 13.44
N ILE A 27 -35.64 21.37 13.71
CA ILE A 27 -34.53 22.25 13.31
C ILE A 27 -33.23 21.81 13.99
N LEU A 28 -33.26 21.57 15.29
CA LEU A 28 -32.09 21.08 16.04
C LEU A 28 -31.58 19.74 15.51
N ALA A 29 -32.49 18.81 15.19
CA ALA A 29 -32.14 17.52 14.62
C ALA A 29 -31.51 17.67 13.22
N ALA A 30 -32.06 18.54 12.37
CA ALA A 30 -31.54 18.80 11.03
C ALA A 30 -30.14 19.44 11.08
N VAL A 31 -29.95 20.45 11.94
CA VAL A 31 -28.65 21.12 12.11
C VAL A 31 -27.61 20.16 12.69
N GLY A 32 -27.97 19.40 13.72
CA GLY A 32 -27.09 18.41 14.32
C GLY A 32 -26.72 17.29 13.35
N GLY A 33 -27.68 16.80 12.57
CA GLY A 33 -27.46 15.80 11.53
C GLY A 33 -26.56 16.32 10.41
N TRP A 34 -26.80 17.54 9.92
CA TRP A 34 -25.96 18.18 8.90
C TRP A 34 -24.51 18.36 9.37
N TRP A 35 -24.32 18.86 10.59
CA TRP A 35 -22.98 19.03 11.16
C TRP A 35 -22.26 17.69 11.30
N SER A 36 -22.93 16.69 11.89
CA SER A 36 -22.36 15.35 12.05
C SER A 36 -21.96 14.73 10.72
N TYR A 37 -22.81 14.89 9.69
CA TYR A 37 -22.52 14.44 8.34
C TYR A 37 -21.27 15.10 7.76
N GLN A 38 -21.13 16.43 7.90
CA GLN A 38 -19.93 17.13 7.44
C GLN A 38 -18.68 16.57 8.14
N VAL A 39 -18.66 16.48 9.47
CA VAL A 39 -17.46 16.06 10.21
C VAL A 39 -17.06 14.62 9.94
N HIS A 40 -18.02 13.70 9.78
CA HIS A 40 -17.72 12.27 9.69
C HIS A 40 -17.79 11.70 8.28
N ALA A 41 -18.64 12.23 7.40
CA ALA A 41 -18.82 11.73 6.04
C ALA A 41 -17.89 12.42 5.03
N THR A 42 -17.42 13.63 5.31
CA THR A 42 -16.36 14.29 4.52
C THR A 42 -15.02 14.14 5.22
N GLN A 43 -14.65 12.90 5.59
CA GLN A 43 -13.25 12.62 5.80
C GLN A 43 -12.55 12.90 4.47
N GLU A 44 -11.96 14.09 4.38
CA GLU A 44 -10.97 14.39 3.37
C GLU A 44 -9.92 13.30 3.54
N ILE A 45 -9.94 12.33 2.62
CA ILE A 45 -8.97 11.26 2.62
C ILE A 45 -7.67 11.96 2.28
N GLU A 46 -6.92 12.36 3.30
CA GLU A 46 -5.54 12.78 3.19
C GLU A 46 -4.81 11.59 2.56
N ARG A 47 -4.65 11.61 1.23
CA ARG A 47 -3.90 10.57 0.53
C ARG A 47 -2.44 10.86 0.77
N GLU A 48 -1.91 10.24 1.81
CA GLU A 48 -0.47 10.16 2.01
C GLU A 48 0.13 9.36 0.85
N GLN A 49 0.80 10.07 -0.07
CA GLN A 49 1.58 9.43 -1.12
C GLN A 49 2.87 8.91 -0.49
N VAL A 50 2.85 7.65 -0.06
CA VAL A 50 4.04 6.96 0.42
C VAL A 50 4.78 6.40 -0.79
N THR A 51 5.97 6.91 -1.07
CA THR A 51 6.90 6.30 -2.03
C THR A 51 7.33 4.95 -1.48
N VAL A 52 6.74 3.87 -2.02
CA VAL A 52 6.97 2.50 -1.56
C VAL A 52 8.30 1.91 -2.05
N GLU A 53 8.91 2.49 -3.09
CA GLU A 53 10.20 2.09 -3.62
C GLU A 53 10.98 3.32 -4.11
N GLN A 54 12.14 3.57 -3.51
CA GLN A 54 13.08 4.62 -3.94
C GLN A 54 14.28 4.07 -4.72
N TRP A 55 14.39 2.75 -4.80
CA TRP A 55 15.50 2.07 -5.46
C TRP A 55 15.01 0.78 -6.13
N SER A 56 15.56 0.49 -7.31
CA SER A 56 15.38 -0.77 -8.03
C SER A 56 16.74 -1.38 -8.30
N GLU A 57 16.90 -2.67 -8.01
CA GLU A 57 18.14 -3.42 -8.23
C GLU A 57 17.89 -4.54 -9.25
N SER A 58 18.78 -4.64 -10.24
CA SER A 58 18.78 -5.71 -11.24
C SER A 58 20.17 -6.34 -11.31
N THR A 59 20.21 -7.67 -11.27
CA THR A 59 21.45 -8.44 -11.35
C THR A 59 21.35 -9.48 -12.46
N ALA A 60 22.43 -9.61 -13.24
CA ALA A 60 22.57 -10.64 -14.26
C ALA A 60 23.89 -11.38 -14.08
N TYR A 61 23.83 -12.70 -14.23
CA TYR A 61 24.98 -13.61 -14.10
C TYR A 61 25.03 -14.52 -15.31
N GLU A 62 26.17 -14.54 -16.00
CA GLU A 62 26.46 -15.43 -17.13
C GLU A 62 27.83 -16.09 -16.89
N HIS A 63 27.95 -17.38 -17.20
CA HIS A 63 29.24 -18.08 -17.11
C HIS A 63 29.50 -18.96 -18.32
N SER A 64 30.76 -19.06 -18.74
CA SER A 64 31.16 -19.88 -19.88
C SER A 64 32.55 -20.48 -19.69
N ALA A 65 32.82 -21.58 -20.38
CA ALA A 65 34.13 -22.22 -20.35
C ALA A 65 34.49 -22.78 -21.73
N VAL A 66 35.78 -22.84 -22.02
CA VAL A 66 36.30 -23.53 -23.21
C VAL A 66 36.75 -24.93 -22.82
N ILE A 67 36.30 -25.91 -23.59
CA ILE A 67 36.70 -27.31 -23.42
C ILE A 67 38.15 -27.48 -23.88
N THR A 68 39.00 -27.96 -22.99
CA THR A 68 40.44 -28.18 -23.23
C THR A 68 40.82 -29.64 -23.42
N ASN A 69 39.90 -30.57 -23.18
CA ASN A 69 40.09 -32.00 -23.41
C ASN A 69 38.79 -32.60 -23.97
N ASP A 70 38.94 -33.45 -24.98
CA ASP A 70 37.83 -34.10 -25.68
C ASP A 70 37.04 -35.07 -24.79
N SER A 71 35.75 -35.25 -25.08
CA SER A 71 34.88 -36.21 -24.39
C SER A 71 33.80 -36.75 -25.30
N LEU A 72 33.07 -37.78 -24.85
CA LEU A 72 31.92 -38.33 -25.58
C LEU A 72 30.83 -37.30 -25.91
N VAL A 73 30.76 -36.19 -25.14
CA VAL A 73 29.67 -35.22 -25.21
C VAL A 73 30.13 -33.86 -25.77
N PHE A 74 31.41 -33.53 -25.63
CA PHE A 74 31.96 -32.22 -25.97
C PHE A 74 33.28 -32.34 -26.69
N ASN A 75 33.47 -31.48 -27.69
CA ASN A 75 34.71 -31.44 -28.45
C ASN A 75 35.73 -30.49 -27.83
N GLU A 76 37.02 -30.77 -27.98
CA GLU A 76 38.08 -29.81 -27.65
C GLU A 76 37.90 -28.50 -28.45
N GLY A 77 38.01 -27.36 -27.77
CA GLY A 77 37.82 -26.02 -28.32
C GLY A 77 36.36 -25.52 -28.32
N GLU A 78 35.39 -26.38 -27.98
CA GLU A 78 33.99 -26.00 -27.85
C GLU A 78 33.79 -25.02 -26.67
N ARG A 79 32.98 -23.97 -26.87
CA ARG A 79 32.59 -23.05 -25.78
C ARG A 79 31.20 -23.41 -25.26
N VAL A 80 31.14 -23.75 -23.99
CA VAL A 80 29.89 -24.02 -23.27
C VAL A 80 29.49 -22.80 -22.44
N ARG A 81 28.20 -22.46 -22.42
CA ARG A 81 27.63 -21.34 -21.65
C ARG A 81 26.56 -21.83 -20.70
N ASP A 82 26.46 -21.19 -19.54
CA ASP A 82 25.42 -21.35 -18.52
C ASP A 82 25.16 -22.80 -18.10
N ARG A 83 26.21 -23.62 -18.09
CA ARG A 83 26.15 -25.03 -17.72
C ARG A 83 26.93 -25.32 -16.45
N PRO A 84 26.43 -26.20 -15.57
CA PRO A 84 27.19 -26.61 -14.40
C PRO A 84 28.55 -27.15 -14.84
N VAL A 85 29.61 -26.46 -14.44
CA VAL A 85 30.99 -26.82 -14.77
C VAL A 85 31.37 -27.97 -13.87
N TYR A 86 31.59 -29.14 -14.45
CA TYR A 86 32.21 -30.23 -13.73
C TYR A 86 33.72 -29.96 -13.72
N TYR A 87 34.29 -29.67 -12.55
CA TYR A 87 35.75 -29.52 -12.32
C TYR A 87 36.56 -30.81 -12.55
N VAL A 88 36.05 -31.72 -13.37
CA VAL A 88 36.86 -32.78 -13.99
C VAL A 88 37.71 -32.14 -15.09
N ASN A 89 38.80 -32.80 -15.47
CA ASN A 89 39.87 -32.34 -16.37
C ASN A 89 39.46 -31.70 -17.73
N LEU A 90 38.16 -31.54 -18.04
CA LEU A 90 37.62 -31.08 -19.32
C LEU A 90 37.82 -29.56 -19.56
N SER A 91 37.75 -28.71 -18.53
CA SER A 91 37.94 -27.26 -18.67
C SER A 91 38.86 -26.72 -17.57
N ARG A 92 39.89 -25.94 -17.93
CA ARG A 92 40.83 -25.35 -16.96
C ARG A 92 40.44 -23.97 -16.45
N GLU A 93 39.74 -23.20 -17.28
CA GLU A 93 39.41 -21.79 -17.01
C GLU A 93 37.89 -21.59 -17.14
N LEU A 94 37.34 -20.73 -16.29
CA LEU A 94 35.94 -20.37 -16.23
C LEU A 94 35.83 -18.86 -16.42
N ASP A 95 35.16 -18.45 -17.49
CA ASP A 95 34.81 -17.06 -17.77
C ASP A 95 33.49 -16.74 -17.07
N VAL A 96 33.48 -15.74 -16.18
CA VAL A 96 32.29 -15.33 -15.42
C VAL A 96 32.04 -13.84 -15.63
N THR A 97 30.80 -13.49 -15.99
CA THR A 97 30.34 -12.11 -16.09
C THR A 97 29.23 -11.86 -15.08
N TYR A 98 29.42 -10.85 -14.23
CA TYR A 98 28.42 -10.39 -13.28
C TYR A 98 28.11 -8.92 -13.53
N VAL A 99 26.85 -8.62 -13.82
CA VAL A 99 26.35 -7.26 -14.05
C VAL A 99 25.44 -6.87 -12.91
N TYR A 100 25.74 -5.72 -12.31
CA TYR A 100 24.95 -5.11 -11.24
C TYR A 100 24.46 -3.74 -11.72
N GLU A 101 23.15 -3.55 -11.72
CA GLU A 101 22.52 -2.29 -12.06
C GLU A 101 21.62 -1.85 -10.90
N HIS A 102 21.73 -0.59 -10.53
CA HIS A 102 20.87 0.03 -9.54
C HIS A 102 20.37 1.36 -10.09
N THR A 103 19.12 1.69 -9.79
CA THR A 103 18.56 3.00 -10.05
C THR A 103 18.02 3.57 -8.75
N ALA A 104 18.43 4.78 -8.40
CA ALA A 104 17.92 5.52 -7.25
C ALA A 104 17.51 6.94 -7.69
N GLU A 105 16.37 7.42 -7.20
CA GLU A 105 15.86 8.77 -7.53
C GLU A 105 16.67 9.87 -6.81
N THR A 106 17.34 9.54 -5.70
CA THR A 106 18.22 10.46 -4.97
C THR A 106 19.33 9.68 -4.25
N GLY A 107 20.59 9.99 -4.58
CA GLY A 107 21.79 9.36 -4.02
C GLY A 107 22.57 8.56 -5.07
N SER A 108 23.91 8.72 -5.07
CA SER A 108 24.87 8.01 -5.92
C SER A 108 25.51 6.84 -5.21
#